data_AF-A0AAN9EJA9-F1
#
_entry.id   AF-A0AAN9EJA9-F1
#
_cell.length_a   1.000
_cell.length_b   1.000
_cell.length_c   1.000
_cell.angle_alpha   90.00
_cell.angle_beta   90.00
_cell.angle_gamma   90.00
#
_symmetry.space_group_name_H-M   'P 1'
#
loop_
_entity.id
_entity.type
_entity.pdbx_description
1 polymer ?
#
loop_
_entity_poly.entity_id
_entity_poly.type
_entity_poly.pdbx_seq_one_letter_code
_entity_poly.pdbx_strand_id
1 'polypeptide(L)'
;MTFMDVGMHVCGELHRLNDPKTQEASKLIDYLSTTKMSLKGQMRIPNVQEMVKRDPERVPEIYIRNNIDMGDAKRVDHLSSQIPIIDLAMLKSGSNEELLKLDMACKDWGFFQG
;
A
#
# COMPACT_ATOMS: atom_id res chain seq x y z
N MET A 1 68.06 -22.34 -41.07
CA MET A 1 68.34 -20.89 -41.06
C MET A 1 67.36 -20.26 -40.08
N THR A 2 67.88 -19.69 -39.00
CA THR A 2 67.16 -18.92 -37.98
C THR A 2 66.57 -17.63 -38.55
N PHE A 3 65.51 -17.09 -37.93
CA PHE A 3 65.28 -15.66 -37.58
C PHE A 3 63.79 -15.50 -37.17
N MET A 4 63.45 -15.40 -35.88
CA MET A 4 63.40 -14.18 -35.03
C MET A 4 62.30 -13.18 -35.41
N ASP A 5 61.19 -13.27 -34.66
CA ASP A 5 60.64 -12.25 -33.74
C ASP A 5 60.26 -10.83 -34.22
N VAL A 6 59.30 -10.27 -33.46
CA VAL A 6 58.73 -8.91 -33.39
C VAL A 6 57.56 -8.64 -34.36
N GLY A 7 56.30 -8.48 -33.97
CA GLY A 7 55.67 -8.16 -32.69
C GLY A 7 54.85 -6.87 -32.83
N MET A 8 53.51 -6.93 -32.73
CA MET A 8 52.68 -5.80 -32.26
C MET A 8 51.21 -6.18 -31.96
N HIS A 9 50.97 -6.45 -30.68
CA HIS A 9 49.90 -5.86 -29.87
C HIS A 9 48.42 -6.02 -30.30
N VAL A 10 47.78 -7.06 -29.78
CA VAL A 10 46.42 -6.97 -29.18
C VAL A 10 46.32 -7.91 -27.97
N CYS A 11 47.22 -7.71 -27.01
CA CYS A 11 46.97 -8.17 -25.63
C CYS A 11 46.03 -7.14 -25.00
N GLY A 12 44.72 -7.36 -25.05
CA GLY A 12 43.82 -6.39 -24.41
C GLY A 12 42.32 -6.61 -24.44
N GLU A 13 41.77 -7.79 -24.75
CA GLU A 13 40.30 -7.90 -24.77
C GLU A 13 39.69 -9.17 -24.16
N LEU A 14 40.43 -10.28 -24.02
CA LEU A 14 39.86 -11.48 -23.38
C LEU A 14 39.92 -11.49 -21.85
N HIS A 15 40.70 -10.61 -21.21
CA HIS A 15 40.81 -10.58 -19.75
C HIS A 15 39.83 -9.61 -19.06
N ARG A 16 39.04 -8.84 -19.83
CA ARG A 16 38.02 -7.91 -19.28
C ARG A 16 36.67 -8.57 -19.00
N LEU A 17 36.43 -9.76 -19.56
CA LEU A 17 35.17 -10.51 -19.38
C LEU A 17 35.13 -11.33 -18.08
N ASN A 18 36.26 -11.47 -17.38
CA ASN A 18 36.35 -12.20 -16.11
C ASN A 18 36.95 -11.37 -14.97
N ASP A 19 37.01 -10.04 -15.14
CA ASP A 19 37.37 -9.14 -14.03
C ASP A 19 36.28 -9.26 -12.96
N PRO A 20 36.64 -9.49 -11.68
CA PRO A 20 35.68 -9.63 -10.59
C PRO A 20 34.74 -8.44 -10.47
N LYS A 21 35.17 -7.23 -10.87
CA LYS A 21 34.32 -6.02 -10.90
C LYS A 21 33.28 -6.08 -12.02
N THR A 22 33.63 -6.64 -13.18
CA THR A 22 32.68 -6.87 -14.28
C THR A 22 31.63 -7.90 -13.87
N GLN A 23 32.04 -8.94 -13.12
CA GLN A 23 31.11 -9.96 -12.63
C GLN A 23 30.24 -9.46 -11.48
N GLU A 24 30.78 -8.60 -10.61
CA GLU A 24 30.01 -7.91 -9.57
C GLU A 24 28.97 -6.97 -10.18
N ALA A 25 29.34 -6.22 -11.23
CA ALA A 25 28.40 -5.39 -11.98
C ALA A 25 27.27 -6.20 -12.62
N SER A 26 27.56 -7.34 -13.26
CA SER A 26 26.52 -8.24 -13.80
C SER A 26 25.60 -8.79 -12.72
N LYS A 27 26.15 -9.19 -11.56
CA LYS A 27 25.33 -9.63 -10.41
C LYS A 27 24.43 -8.52 -9.89
N LEU A 28 24.93 -7.28 -9.84
CA LEU A 28 24.13 -6.11 -9.46
C LEU A 28 23.05 -5.79 -10.50
N ILE A 29 23.33 -5.95 -11.80
CA ILE A 29 22.34 -5.75 -12.86
C ILE A 29 21.23 -6.80 -12.78
N ASP A 30 21.56 -8.08 -12.58
CA ASP A 30 20.59 -9.16 -12.40
C ASP A 30 19.79 -9.01 -11.10
N TYR A 31 20.45 -8.58 -10.03
CA TYR A 31 19.76 -8.24 -8.79
C TYR A 31 18.82 -7.05 -9.00
N LEU A 32 19.24 -6.00 -9.69
CA LEU A 32 18.39 -4.84 -9.98
C LEU A 32 17.27 -5.17 -10.99
N SER A 33 17.45 -6.11 -11.92
CA SER A 33 16.39 -6.55 -12.85
C SER A 33 15.36 -7.43 -12.14
N THR A 34 15.80 -8.36 -11.31
CA THR A 34 14.97 -9.22 -10.46
C THR A 34 14.26 -8.41 -9.37
N THR A 35 14.97 -7.47 -8.75
CA THR A 35 14.42 -6.55 -7.76
C THR A 35 13.55 -5.50 -8.42
N LYS A 36 13.74 -5.10 -9.70
CA LYS A 36 12.76 -4.29 -10.45
C LYS A 36 11.46 -5.04 -10.72
N MET A 37 11.50 -6.37 -10.91
CA MET A 37 10.29 -7.19 -10.99
C MET A 37 9.59 -7.33 -9.63
N SER A 38 10.34 -7.25 -8.52
CA SER A 38 9.82 -7.27 -7.14
C SER A 38 9.48 -5.88 -6.57
N LEU A 39 10.05 -4.81 -7.13
CA LEU A 39 9.71 -3.40 -6.91
C LEU A 39 8.53 -3.00 -7.82
N LYS A 40 7.53 -3.87 -7.89
CA LYS A 40 6.11 -3.47 -8.01
C LYS A 40 5.65 -2.60 -6.82
N GLY A 41 6.57 -2.17 -5.95
CA GLY A 41 6.40 -1.28 -4.80
C GLY A 41 6.20 0.20 -5.13
N GLN A 42 5.75 0.54 -6.34
CA GLN A 42 5.04 1.80 -6.56
C GLN A 42 3.69 1.52 -7.23
N MET A 43 2.92 0.64 -6.59
CA MET A 43 1.52 0.46 -6.91
C MET A 43 0.80 1.75 -6.54
N ARG A 44 0.68 2.68 -7.49
CA ARG A 44 -0.15 3.88 -7.32
C ARG A 44 -1.56 3.37 -7.01
N ILE A 45 -2.04 3.65 -5.80
CA ILE A 45 -3.41 3.32 -5.43
C ILE A 45 -4.31 4.02 -6.45
N PRO A 46 -5.07 3.27 -7.26
CA PRO A 46 -5.82 3.86 -8.34
C PRO A 46 -6.95 4.70 -7.74
N ASN A 47 -7.22 5.85 -8.35
CA ASN A 47 -8.28 6.74 -7.91
C ASN A 47 -9.64 6.04 -8.10
N VAL A 48 -10.33 5.77 -6.99
CA VAL A 48 -11.60 5.02 -6.97
C VAL A 48 -12.67 5.74 -7.79
N GLN A 49 -12.74 7.08 -7.72
CA GLN A 49 -13.76 7.84 -8.46
C GLN A 49 -13.58 7.71 -9.98
N GLU A 50 -12.34 7.81 -10.46
CA GLU A 50 -12.02 7.66 -11.88
C GLU A 50 -12.21 6.21 -12.36
N MET A 51 -11.96 5.22 -11.51
CA MET A 51 -12.24 3.82 -11.82
C MET A 51 -13.74 3.58 -12.02
N VAL A 52 -14.57 4.04 -11.09
CA VAL A 52 -16.04 3.86 -11.16
C VAL A 52 -16.62 4.55 -12.39
N LYS A 53 -16.11 5.73 -12.77
CA LYS A 53 -16.53 6.42 -14.00
C LYS A 53 -16.19 5.64 -15.27
N ARG A 54 -15.05 4.93 -15.29
CA ARG A 54 -14.59 4.18 -16.47
C ARG A 54 -15.28 2.83 -16.60
N ASP A 55 -15.37 2.10 -15.49
CA ASP A 55 -15.94 0.77 -15.43
C ASP A 55 -16.43 0.48 -13.99
N PRO A 56 -17.73 0.64 -13.72
CA PRO A 56 -18.29 0.46 -12.38
C PRO A 56 -18.36 -1.00 -11.92
N GLU A 57 -18.27 -1.98 -12.83
CA GLU A 57 -18.37 -3.41 -12.48
C GLU A 57 -17.01 -4.00 -12.07
N ARG A 58 -15.90 -3.31 -12.42
CA ARG A 58 -14.56 -3.81 -12.20
C ARG A 58 -13.92 -3.28 -10.94
N VAL A 59 -13.85 -4.15 -9.92
CA VAL A 59 -13.11 -3.90 -8.68
C VAL A 59 -11.74 -4.59 -8.72
N PRO A 60 -10.61 -3.86 -8.60
CA PRO A 60 -9.28 -4.45 -8.46
C PRO A 60 -9.16 -5.34 -7.23
N GLU A 61 -8.37 -6.41 -7.34
CA GLU A 61 -8.14 -7.40 -6.28
C GLU A 61 -7.69 -6.78 -4.94
N ILE A 62 -6.95 -5.66 -4.99
CA ILE A 62 -6.45 -4.94 -3.80
C ILE A 62 -7.57 -4.34 -2.93
N TYR A 63 -8.79 -4.21 -3.46
CA TYR A 63 -9.96 -3.72 -2.74
C TYR A 63 -10.93 -4.85 -2.36
N ILE A 64 -10.68 -6.09 -2.80
CA ILE A 64 -11.52 -7.24 -2.48
C ILE A 64 -11.11 -7.74 -1.09
N ARG A 65 -12.02 -7.60 -0.11
CA ARG A 65 -11.80 -8.15 1.24
C ARG A 65 -12.14 -9.64 1.29
N ASN A 66 -11.25 -10.41 1.91
CA ASN A 66 -11.51 -11.81 2.21
C ASN A 66 -12.49 -11.93 3.38
N ASN A 67 -13.30 -13.00 3.39
CA ASN A 67 -14.35 -13.22 4.40
C ASN A 67 -13.83 -13.26 5.85
N ILE A 68 -12.52 -13.53 6.04
CA ILE A 68 -11.85 -13.52 7.36
C ILE A 68 -11.66 -12.10 7.90
N ASP A 69 -11.39 -11.12 7.02
CA ASP A 69 -11.26 -9.69 7.36
C ASP A 69 -12.63 -9.00 7.48
N MET A 70 -13.68 -9.67 7.05
CA MET A 70 -15.04 -9.15 7.09
C MET A 70 -15.64 -9.23 8.50
N GLY A 71 -15.04 -9.98 9.43
CA GLY A 71 -15.49 -10.09 10.82
C GLY A 71 -17.00 -10.34 10.97
N ASP A 72 -17.55 -10.03 12.14
CA ASP A 72 -19.00 -10.04 12.41
C ASP A 72 -19.82 -9.04 11.56
N ALA A 73 -19.30 -8.48 10.45
CA ALA A 73 -20.05 -7.53 9.62
C ALA A 73 -21.30 -8.14 8.95
N LYS A 74 -21.45 -9.49 8.99
CA LYS A 74 -22.71 -10.17 8.62
C LYS A 74 -23.75 -10.22 9.75
N ARG A 75 -23.40 -9.87 10.99
CA ARG A 75 -24.31 -9.76 12.14
C ARG A 75 -24.80 -8.32 12.31
N VAL A 76 -25.41 -7.76 11.27
CA VAL A 76 -26.09 -6.46 11.37
C VAL A 76 -27.44 -6.56 12.11
N ASP A 77 -27.89 -7.79 12.40
CA ASP A 77 -29.20 -8.06 13.01
C ASP A 77 -29.28 -7.75 14.51
N HIS A 78 -28.19 -7.33 15.16
CA HIS A 78 -28.17 -7.07 16.61
C HIS A 78 -27.96 -5.59 17.01
N LEU A 79 -27.81 -4.67 16.06
CA LEU A 79 -27.62 -3.26 16.37
C LEU A 79 -28.98 -2.54 16.50
N SER A 80 -29.81 -3.01 17.43
CA SER A 80 -31.04 -2.30 17.84
C SER A 80 -30.74 -0.99 18.58
N SER A 81 -29.49 -0.76 18.97
CA SER A 81 -29.09 0.49 19.61
C SER A 81 -28.91 1.55 18.52
N GLN A 82 -29.68 2.62 18.59
CA GLN A 82 -29.52 3.78 17.71
C GLN A 82 -28.34 4.62 18.20
N ILE A 83 -27.50 5.10 17.27
CA ILE A 83 -26.37 5.98 17.58
C ILE A 83 -26.90 7.24 18.33
N PRO A 84 -26.30 7.65 19.45
CA PRO A 84 -26.76 8.82 20.19
C PRO A 84 -26.69 10.10 19.34
N ILE A 85 -27.74 10.92 19.42
CA ILE A 85 -27.80 12.25 18.79
C ILE A 85 -27.75 13.29 19.91
N ILE A 86 -26.82 14.23 19.79
CA ILE A 86 -26.59 15.31 20.75
C ILE A 86 -26.96 16.64 20.10
N ASP A 87 -27.89 17.38 20.68
CA ASP A 87 -28.17 18.74 20.21
C ASP A 87 -27.08 19.69 20.72
N LEU A 88 -26.13 20.04 19.85
CA LEU A 88 -25.01 20.91 20.20
C LEU A 88 -25.44 22.35 20.51
N ALA A 89 -26.57 22.82 19.98
CA ALA A 89 -27.09 24.15 20.30
C ALA A 89 -27.64 24.18 21.73
N MET A 90 -28.40 23.15 22.10
CA MET A 90 -28.92 22.97 23.46
C MET A 90 -27.80 22.72 24.47
N LEU A 91 -26.80 21.90 24.12
CA LEU A 91 -25.61 21.70 24.94
C LEU A 91 -24.88 23.03 25.20
N LYS A 92 -24.68 23.84 24.14
CA LYS A 92 -24.04 25.16 24.25
C LYS A 92 -24.85 26.13 25.11
N SER A 93 -26.18 26.00 25.12
CA SER A 93 -27.06 26.80 25.99
C SER A 93 -27.01 26.36 27.47
N GLY A 94 -26.27 25.30 27.78
CA GLY A 94 -26.11 24.78 29.14
C GLY A 94 -27.13 23.70 29.52
N SER A 95 -27.71 23.00 28.54
CA SER A 95 -28.62 21.88 28.81
C SER A 95 -27.88 20.73 29.51
N ASN A 96 -28.25 20.47 30.76
CA ASN A 96 -27.76 19.32 31.50
C ASN A 96 -28.20 17.99 30.88
N GLU A 97 -29.33 17.96 30.20
CA GLU A 97 -29.81 16.76 29.51
C GLU A 97 -28.86 16.37 28.37
N GLU A 98 -28.47 17.33 27.53
CA GLU A 98 -27.53 17.08 26.44
C GLU A 98 -26.12 16.78 26.96
N LEU A 99 -25.73 17.38 28.09
CA LEU A 99 -24.47 17.07 28.74
C LEU A 99 -24.42 15.61 29.24
N LEU A 100 -25.51 15.13 29.83
CA LEU A 100 -25.62 13.74 30.28
C LEU A 100 -25.66 12.77 29.09
N LYS A 101 -26.39 13.09 28.02
CA LYS A 101 -26.38 12.29 26.78
C LYS A 101 -24.98 12.20 26.19
N LEU A 102 -24.22 13.30 26.20
CA LEU A 102 -22.84 13.32 25.72
C LEU A 102 -21.93 12.43 26.58
N ASP A 103 -22.03 12.51 27.91
CA ASP A 103 -21.24 11.67 28.82
C ASP A 103 -21.54 10.17 28.61
N MET A 104 -22.81 9.81 28.48
CA MET A 104 -23.24 8.44 28.18
C MET A 104 -22.74 7.98 26.80
N ALA A 105 -22.85 8.83 25.77
CA ALA A 105 -22.37 8.49 24.44
C ALA A 105 -20.86 8.25 24.43
N CYS A 106 -20.08 9.06 25.13
CA CYS A 106 -18.63 8.85 25.24
C CYS A 106 -18.27 7.54 25.95
N LYS A 107 -19.03 7.14 26.97
CA LYS A 107 -18.78 5.92 27.76
C LYS A 107 -19.24 4.64 27.07
N ASP A 108 -20.47 4.65 26.57
CA ASP A 108 -21.12 3.44 26.08
C ASP A 108 -20.88 3.22 24.58
N TRP A 109 -20.66 4.30 23.83
CA TRP A 109 -20.49 4.24 22.37
C TRP A 109 -19.09 4.63 21.89
N GLY A 110 -18.48 5.63 22.52
CA GLY A 110 -17.27 6.27 22.03
C GLY A 110 -17.48 7.17 20.80
N PHE A 111 -18.71 7.32 20.31
CA PHE A 111 -19.10 8.23 19.24
C PHE A 111 -20.58 8.63 19.32
N PHE A 112 -20.94 9.73 18.65
CA PHE A 112 -22.30 10.28 18.57
C PHE A 112 -22.46 11.14 17.32
N GLN A 113 -23.70 11.51 17.01
CA GLN A 113 -24.06 12.51 16.00
C GLN A 113 -24.37 13.84 16.69
N GLY A 114 -24.10 14.98 16.04
CA GLY A 114 -24.31 16.30 16.61
C GLY A 114 -24.69 17.37 15.60
#